data_AF-A0A1J3EUQ8-F1
#
_entry.id   AF-A0A1J3EUQ8-F1
#
_cell.length_a   1.000
_cell.length_b   1.000
_cell.length_c   1.000
_cell.angle_alpha   90.00
_cell.angle_beta   90.00
_cell.angle_gamma   90.00
#
_symmetry.space_group_name_H-M   'P 1'
#
loop_
_entity.id
_entity.type
_entity.pdbx_description
1 polymer ?
#
loop_
_entity_poly.entity_id
_entity_poly.type
_entity_poly.pdbx_seq_one_letter_code
_entity_poly.pdbx_strand_id
1 'polypeptide(L)'
;ESGPMGDIQIDPTKGTVGFGAGLHGWAFTLREFAEMYSAKFKIETPKLMKRFWGENFYNPVEKKWSTSGGDGYLRGFNQFIMDPILKVFKSIMNFKKDEY
;
A
#
# COMPACT_ATOMS: atom_id res chain seq x y z
N GLU A 1 5.51 -26.52 15.44
CA GLU A 1 6.97 -26.29 15.42
C GLU A 1 7.28 -24.97 16.12
N SER A 2 8.12 -24.95 17.16
CA SER A 2 8.60 -23.73 17.78
C SER A 2 10.01 -23.98 18.29
N GLY A 3 11.00 -23.65 17.45
CA GLY A 3 12.39 -23.55 17.88
C GLY A 3 12.61 -22.28 18.72
N PRO A 4 13.77 -22.13 19.37
CA PRO A 4 14.06 -21.01 20.27
C PRO A 4 14.02 -19.62 19.61
N MET A 5 13.98 -19.55 18.28
CA MET A 5 13.91 -18.31 17.51
C MET A 5 12.48 -17.84 17.15
N GLY A 6 11.44 -18.55 17.56
CA GLY A 6 10.05 -18.15 17.30
C GLY A 6 9.67 -18.16 15.81
N ASP A 7 8.64 -17.40 15.45
CA ASP A 7 8.20 -17.21 14.06
C ASP A 7 9.11 -16.20 13.35
N ILE A 8 10.01 -16.70 12.50
CA ILE A 8 10.95 -15.89 11.70
C ILE A 8 10.38 -15.50 10.32
N GLN A 9 9.10 -15.79 10.05
CA GLN A 9 8.50 -15.47 8.76
C GLN A 9 8.25 -13.96 8.62
N ILE A 10 8.67 -13.41 7.48
CA ILE A 10 8.40 -12.03 7.11
C ILE A 10 6.99 -11.90 6.55
N ASP A 11 6.25 -10.90 7.01
CA ASP A 11 4.89 -10.63 6.58
C ASP A 11 4.71 -9.11 6.49
N PRO A 12 4.55 -8.57 5.27
CA PRO A 12 4.31 -7.15 5.07
C PRO A 12 3.08 -6.63 5.84
N THR A 13 2.04 -7.45 6.02
CA THR A 13 0.84 -7.05 6.79
C THR A 13 1.11 -6.85 8.28
N LYS A 14 2.19 -7.43 8.81
CA LYS A 14 2.68 -7.23 10.18
C LYS A 14 3.65 -6.05 10.29
N GLY A 15 3.97 -5.39 9.18
CA GLY A 15 4.91 -4.27 9.13
C GLY A 15 6.38 -4.67 9.25
N THR A 16 6.72 -5.94 9.03
CA THR A 16 8.11 -6.44 9.09
C THR A 16 8.87 -6.27 7.76
N VAL A 17 8.24 -5.64 6.75
CA VAL A 17 8.82 -5.39 5.43
C VAL A 17 8.75 -3.90 5.08
N GLY A 18 9.89 -3.36 4.66
CA GLY A 18 10.02 -2.01 4.11
C GLY A 18 10.27 -2.05 2.61
N PHE A 19 9.67 -1.10 1.89
CA PHE A 19 9.83 -0.87 0.45
C PHE A 19 10.56 0.45 0.26
N GLY A 20 11.49 0.54 -0.69
CA GLY A 20 12.19 1.80 -0.91
C GLY A 20 13.19 1.74 -2.04
N ALA A 21 13.80 2.89 -2.32
CA ALA A 21 14.89 3.01 -3.28
C ALA A 21 16.07 3.74 -2.63
N GLY A 22 17.15 2.99 -2.37
CA GLY A 22 18.34 3.53 -1.70
C GLY A 22 19.00 4.69 -2.46
N LEU A 23 19.01 4.64 -3.80
CA LEU A 23 19.58 5.70 -4.65
C LEU A 23 18.90 7.06 -4.42
N HIS A 24 17.58 7.04 -4.21
CA HIS A 24 16.77 8.25 -4.03
C HIS A 24 16.52 8.57 -2.55
N GLY A 25 17.05 7.78 -1.62
CA GLY A 25 17.00 8.06 -0.18
C GLY A 25 15.62 7.96 0.46
N TRP A 26 14.68 7.22 -0.12
CA TRP A 26 13.34 7.04 0.45
C TRP A 26 13.03 5.57 0.70
N ALA A 27 12.28 5.32 1.76
CA ALA A 27 11.69 4.04 2.09
C ALA A 27 10.36 4.28 2.80
N PHE A 28 9.50 3.26 2.79
CA PHE A 28 8.23 3.26 3.47
C PHE A 28 7.86 1.85 3.90
N THR A 29 6.96 1.75 4.87
CA THR A 29 6.30 0.52 5.28
C THR A 29 4.80 0.61 5.01
N LEU A 30 4.11 -0.52 4.98
CA LEU A 30 2.65 -0.55 4.84
C LEU A 30 1.94 0.17 6.00
N ARG A 31 2.59 0.26 7.17
CA ARG A 31 2.05 0.91 8.36
C ARG A 31 1.88 2.41 8.17
N GLU A 32 2.87 3.10 7.61
CA GLU A 32 2.84 4.56 7.42
C GLU A 32 1.68 4.97 6.50
N PHE A 33 1.48 4.22 5.41
CA PHE A 33 0.33 4.43 4.53
C PHE A 33 -0.99 4.06 5.21
N ALA A 34 -1.03 2.97 5.98
CA ALA A 34 -2.22 2.57 6.73
C ALA A 34 -2.63 3.61 7.78
N GLU A 35 -1.69 4.26 8.48
CA GLU A 35 -1.98 5.34 9.42
C GLU A 35 -2.52 6.59 8.70
N MET A 36 -1.91 6.96 7.57
CA MET A 36 -2.37 8.08 6.74
C MET A 36 -3.81 7.85 6.20
N TYR A 37 -4.11 6.65 5.74
CA TYR A 37 -5.43 6.31 5.19
C TYR A 37 -6.46 5.96 6.27
N SER A 38 -6.03 5.50 7.46
CA SER A 38 -6.90 5.27 8.61
C SER A 38 -7.64 6.55 9.01
N ALA A 39 -6.93 7.68 9.05
CA ALA A 39 -7.53 8.99 9.33
C ALA A 39 -8.57 9.41 8.28
N LYS A 40 -8.37 9.04 7.00
CA LYS A 40 -9.27 9.40 5.89
C LYS A 40 -10.51 8.50 5.81
N PHE A 41 -10.32 7.19 5.89
CA PHE A 41 -11.39 6.20 5.75
C PHE A 41 -12.08 5.88 7.07
N LYS A 42 -11.52 6.31 8.21
CA LYS A 42 -11.96 5.95 9.57
C LYS A 42 -11.98 4.43 9.78
N ILE A 43 -11.00 3.73 9.20
CA ILE A 43 -10.79 2.29 9.34
C ILE A 43 -9.51 2.09 10.14
N GLU A 44 -9.51 1.16 11.08
CA GLU A 44 -8.33 0.84 11.89
C GLU A 44 -7.11 0.47 11.05
N THR A 45 -5.94 0.98 11.43
CA THR A 45 -4.65 0.72 10.79
C THR A 45 -4.38 -0.77 10.53
N PRO A 46 -4.56 -1.71 11.48
CA PRO A 46 -4.26 -3.13 11.24
C PRO A 46 -5.17 -3.77 10.17
N LYS A 47 -6.41 -3.30 10.05
CA LYS A 47 -7.33 -3.74 8.99
C LYS A 47 -6.86 -3.24 7.62
N LEU A 48 -6.45 -1.97 7.54
CA LEU A 48 -5.91 -1.40 6.30
C LEU A 48 -4.60 -2.05 5.87
N MET A 49 -3.67 -2.34 6.80
CA MET A 49 -2.42 -3.04 6.47
C MET A 49 -2.67 -4.40 5.80
N LYS A 50 -3.67 -5.15 6.28
CA LYS A 50 -4.10 -6.40 5.64
C LYS A 50 -4.72 -6.17 4.26
N ARG A 51 -5.45 -5.08 4.06
CA ARG A 51 -6.08 -4.72 2.78
C ARG A 51 -5.10 -4.19 1.73
N PHE A 52 -3.99 -3.59 2.17
CA PHE A 52 -2.95 -3.07 1.29
C PHE A 52 -1.93 -4.13 0.85
N TRP A 53 -2.10 -5.39 1.23
CA TRP A 53 -1.20 -6.46 0.82
C TRP A 53 -1.95 -7.75 0.47
N GLY A 54 -1.31 -8.61 -0.31
CA GLY A 54 -1.89 -9.87 -0.78
C GLY A 54 -3.05 -9.68 -1.77
N GLU A 55 -3.90 -10.69 -1.88
CA GLU A 55 -5.07 -10.72 -2.76
C GLU A 55 -6.23 -9.90 -2.18
N ASN A 56 -6.03 -8.59 -2.09
CA ASN A 56 -7.05 -7.62 -1.71
C ASN A 56 -7.17 -6.58 -2.81
N PHE A 57 -8.40 -6.41 -3.30
CA PHE A 57 -8.74 -5.50 -4.38
C PHE A 57 -9.78 -4.50 -3.91
N TYR A 58 -9.67 -3.27 -4.39
CA TYR A 58 -10.62 -2.20 -4.13
C TYR A 58 -11.22 -1.73 -5.45
N ASN A 59 -12.53 -1.54 -5.46
CA ASN A 59 -13.23 -0.93 -6.57
C ASN A 59 -13.53 0.54 -6.22
N PRO A 60 -12.95 1.53 -6.93
CA PRO A 60 -13.19 2.95 -6.64
C PRO A 60 -14.62 3.41 -6.91
N VAL A 61 -15.33 2.75 -7.83
CA VAL A 61 -16.71 3.08 -8.20
C VAL A 61 -17.67 2.58 -7.12
N GLU A 62 -17.53 1.31 -6.73
CA GLU A 62 -18.40 0.68 -5.72
C GLU A 62 -17.97 0.99 -4.28
N LYS A 63 -16.74 1.46 -4.08
CA LYS A 63 -16.07 1.69 -2.79
C LYS A 63 -16.05 0.44 -1.90
N LYS A 64 -15.89 -0.73 -2.54
CA LYS A 64 -15.90 -2.04 -1.88
C LYS A 64 -14.57 -2.74 -2.01
N TRP A 65 -14.26 -3.55 -0.99
CA TRP A 65 -13.13 -4.46 -0.97
C TRP A 65 -13.57 -5.86 -1.39
N SER A 66 -12.78 -6.51 -2.23
CA SER A 66 -12.95 -7.91 -2.63
C SER A 66 -11.63 -8.65 -2.46
N THR A 67 -11.69 -9.94 -2.15
CA THR A 67 -10.53 -10.84 -2.17
C THR A 67 -10.36 -11.53 -3.52
N SER A 68 -11.35 -11.42 -4.40
CA SER A 68 -11.30 -11.90 -5.77
C SER A 68 -11.10 -10.72 -6.70
N GLY A 69 -10.11 -10.83 -7.58
CA GLY A 69 -9.93 -9.88 -8.68
C GLY A 69 -11.09 -9.97 -9.68
N GLY A 70 -11.24 -8.94 -10.51
CA GLY A 70 -12.27 -8.84 -11.53
C GLY A 70 -12.21 -7.49 -12.25
N ASP A 71 -13.05 -7.30 -13.26
CA ASP A 71 -13.11 -6.02 -13.99
C ASP A 71 -13.46 -4.86 -13.04
N GLY A 72 -12.63 -3.82 -13.06
CA GLY A 72 -12.76 -2.63 -12.20
C GLY A 72 -12.19 -2.79 -10.77
N TYR A 73 -11.72 -3.97 -10.40
CA TYR A 73 -11.07 -4.23 -9.10
C TYR A 73 -9.56 -4.07 -9.22
N LEU A 74 -9.01 -3.04 -8.59
CA LEU A 74 -7.57 -2.77 -8.56
C LEU A 74 -6.97 -3.31 -7.26
N ARG A 75 -5.77 -3.88 -7.33
CA ARG A 75 -5.08 -4.33 -6.12
C ARG A 75 -4.89 -3.14 -5.17
N GLY A 76 -5.27 -3.33 -3.90
CA GLY A 76 -5.24 -2.26 -2.89
C GLY A 76 -3.87 -1.59 -2.76
N PHE A 77 -2.80 -2.40 -2.80
CA PHE A 77 -1.42 -1.90 -2.85
C PHE A 77 -1.19 -0.92 -4.02
N ASN A 78 -1.60 -1.32 -5.22
CA ASN A 78 -1.34 -0.52 -6.42
C ASN A 78 -2.09 0.80 -6.36
N GLN A 79 -3.39 0.74 -6.06
CA GLN A 79 -4.24 1.91 -6.09
C GLN A 79 -3.90 2.94 -5.00
N PHE A 80 -3.60 2.49 -3.78
CA PHE A 80 -3.42 3.39 -2.64
C PHE A 80 -1.96 3.76 -2.36
N ILE A 81 -1.00 2.96 -2.82
CA ILE A 81 0.42 3.16 -2.51
C ILE A 81 1.23 3.40 -3.78
N MET A 82 1.22 2.44 -4.72
CA MET A 82 2.08 2.52 -5.91
C MET A 82 1.67 3.66 -6.86
N ASP A 83 0.38 3.82 -7.15
CA ASP A 83 -0.12 4.81 -8.12
C ASP A 83 0.17 6.25 -7.67
N PRO A 84 -0.05 6.65 -6.40
CA PRO A 84 0.39 7.95 -5.91
C PRO A 84 1.90 8.18 -6.03
N ILE A 85 2.72 7.18 -5.69
CA ILE A 85 4.18 7.27 -5.80
C ILE A 85 4.57 7.48 -7.28
N LEU A 86 4.04 6.64 -8.18
CA LEU A 86 4.28 6.74 -9.62
C LEU A 86 3.79 8.09 -10.19
N LYS A 87 2.67 8.63 -9.69
CA LYS A 87 2.18 9.96 -10.10
C LYS A 87 3.20 11.03 -9.72
N VAL A 88 3.72 11.03 -8.49
CA VAL A 88 4.76 11.98 -8.04
C VAL A 88 6.02 11.87 -8.92
N PHE A 89 6.51 10.65 -9.15
CA PHE A 89 7.68 10.44 -10.03
C PHE A 89 7.43 10.94 -11.45
N LYS A 90 6.28 10.61 -12.05
CA LYS A 90 5.92 11.07 -13.40
C LYS A 90 5.78 12.59 -13.48
N SER A 91 5.22 13.23 -12.45
CA SER A 91 5.07 14.69 -12.42
C SER A 91 6.42 15.40 -12.35
N ILE A 92 7.36 14.89 -11.54
CA ILE A 92 8.70 15.45 -11.41
C ILE A 92 9.53 15.21 -12.68
N MET A 93 9.53 13.97 -13.20
CA MET A 93 10.36 13.59 -14.35
C MET A 93 9.88 14.23 -15.66
N ASN A 94 8.57 14.43 -15.83
CA ASN A 94 8.02 15.02 -17.06
C ASN A 94 7.79 16.53 -16.97
N PHE A 95 8.21 17.20 -15.89
CA PHE A 95 8.00 18.65 -15.65
C PHE A 95 6.64 19.15 -16.15
N LYS A 96 5.55 18.43 -15.86
CA LYS A 96 4.22 18.83 -16.27
C LYS A 96 3.82 20.06 -15.45
N LYS A 97 4.01 21.24 -16.05
CA LYS A 97 3.76 22.56 -15.47
C LYS A 97 2.27 22.91 -15.30
N ASP A 98 1.34 22.04 -15.68
CA ASP A 98 -0.08 22.40 -15.89
C ASP A 98 -1.10 21.61 -15.03
N GLU A 99 -0.78 21.28 -13.77
CA GLU A 99 -1.80 20.94 -12.75
C GLU A 99 -1.45 21.62 -11.42
N TYR A 100 -1.32 22.95 -11.44
CA TYR A 100 -1.38 23.81 -10.25
C TYR A 100 -2.79 24.36 -10.08
#